data_AF-A0A1H8XN15-F1
#
_entry.id   AF-A0A1H8XN15-F1
#
_cell.length_a   1.000
_cell.length_b   1.000
_cell.length_c   1.000
_cell.angle_alpha   90.00
_cell.angle_beta   90.00
_cell.angle_gamma   90.00
#
_symmetry.space_group_name_H-M   'P 1'
#
loop_
_entity.id
_entity.type
_entity.pdbx_description
1 polymer ?
#
loop_
_entity_poly.entity_id
_entity_poly.type
_entity_poly.pdbx_seq_one_letter_code
_entity_poly.pdbx_strand_id
1 'polypeptide(L)'
;MSDLPSKAPSPIVCYGLAVYLIGSLLWRVLIPAHEYPGSTALYLGMAVDLLAIIGLVGIRAGVPKALFWIALIAGLGLFAIRLTSTASWWTGHLMYSVR
;
A
#
# COMPACT_ATOMS: atom_id res chain seq x y z
N MET A 1 -33.62 -10.98 15.71
CA MET A 1 -32.53 -10.86 14.73
C MET A 1 -32.56 -9.42 14.24
N SER A 2 -31.76 -8.52 14.81
CA SER A 2 -31.76 -7.11 14.40
C SER A 2 -30.91 -6.95 13.16
N ASP A 3 -31.55 -6.81 12.00
CA ASP A 3 -30.92 -6.47 10.73
C ASP A 3 -30.37 -5.05 10.83
N LEU A 4 -29.13 -4.93 11.32
CA LEU A 4 -28.40 -3.67 11.23
C LEU A 4 -28.19 -3.37 9.75
N PRO A 5 -28.57 -2.18 9.25
CA PRO A 5 -28.27 -1.80 7.89
C PRO A 5 -26.75 -1.85 7.72
N SER A 6 -26.27 -2.73 6.84
CA SER A 6 -24.86 -2.80 6.45
C SER A 6 -24.48 -1.42 5.90
N LYS A 7 -23.80 -0.63 6.72
CA LYS A 7 -23.40 0.73 6.37
C LYS A 7 -22.44 0.61 5.21
N ALA A 8 -22.89 1.03 4.03
CA ALA A 8 -22.04 1.05 2.84
C ALA A 8 -20.74 1.80 3.19
N PRO A 9 -19.57 1.20 2.87
CA PRO A 9 -18.29 1.84 3.18
C PRO A 9 -18.25 3.21 2.52
N SER A 10 -17.85 4.23 3.29
CA SER A 10 -17.79 5.61 2.79
C SER A 10 -16.86 5.68 1.58
N PRO A 11 -17.26 6.34 0.48
CA PRO A 11 -16.44 6.44 -0.72
C PRO A 11 -15.08 7.08 -0.41
N ILE A 12 -15.01 8.00 0.56
CA ILE A 12 -13.76 8.63 0.99
C ILE A 12 -12.77 7.59 1.55
N VAL A 13 -13.25 6.60 2.30
CA VAL A 13 -12.41 5.54 2.86
C VAL A 13 -11.92 4.61 1.74
N CYS A 14 -12.80 4.26 0.81
CA CYS A 14 -12.47 3.45 -0.37
C CYS A 14 -11.38 4.07 -1.24
N TYR A 15 -11.57 5.34 -1.64
CA TYR A 15 -10.59 6.05 -2.46
C TYR A 15 -9.33 6.41 -1.68
N GLY A 16 -9.46 6.82 -0.42
CA GLY A 16 -8.33 7.16 0.44
C GLY A 16 -7.38 5.98 0.64
N LEU A 17 -7.91 4.78 0.87
CA LEU A 17 -7.09 3.58 1.05
C LEU A 17 -6.37 3.18 -0.25
N ALA A 18 -7.05 3.27 -1.40
CA ALA A 18 -6.44 2.98 -2.70
C ALA A 18 -5.32 3.97 -3.03
N VAL A 19 -5.56 5.28 -2.84
CA VAL A 19 -4.56 6.34 -3.05
C VAL A 19 -3.39 6.15 -2.09
N TYR A 20 -3.63 5.76 -0.84
CA TYR A 20 -2.58 5.49 0.13
C TYR A 20 -1.64 4.36 -0.34
N LEU A 21 -2.18 3.22 -0.78
CA LEU A 21 -1.37 2.09 -1.24
C LEU A 21 -0.59 2.43 -2.52
N ILE A 22 -1.24 3.05 -3.50
CA ILE A 22 -0.61 3.43 -4.76
C ILE A 22 0.47 4.50 -4.52
N GLY A 23 0.13 5.55 -3.80
CA GLY A 23 1.04 6.65 -3.48
C GLY A 23 2.24 6.19 -2.64
N SER A 24 2.02 5.30 -1.67
CA SER A 24 3.11 4.75 -0.87
C SER A 24 4.09 3.91 -1.69
N LEU A 25 3.60 3.14 -2.66
CA LEU A 25 4.46 2.39 -3.57
C LEU A 25 5.25 3.36 -4.46
N LEU A 26 4.57 4.30 -5.11
CA LEU A 26 5.20 5.29 -5.98
C LEU A 26 6.27 6.09 -5.24
N TRP A 27 5.99 6.53 -4.01
CA TRP A 27 6.95 7.22 -3.16
C TRP A 27 8.21 6.37 -2.94
N ARG A 28 8.05 5.08 -2.60
CA ARG A 28 9.19 4.17 -2.39
C ARG A 28 9.98 3.86 -3.66
N VAL A 29 9.33 3.83 -4.81
CA VAL A 29 9.99 3.58 -6.09
C VAL A 29 10.78 4.82 -6.54
N LEU A 30 10.16 5.99 -6.41
CA LEU A 30 10.71 7.25 -6.93
C LEU A 30 11.72 7.91 -6.00
N ILE A 31 11.59 7.72 -4.69
CA ILE A 31 12.40 8.46 -3.72
C ILE A 31 13.38 7.53 -3.02
N PRO A 32 14.70 7.76 -3.17
CA PRO A 32 15.72 6.95 -2.53
C PRO A 32 15.67 7.12 -1.01
N ALA A 33 15.80 6.00 -0.29
CA ALA A 33 15.94 6.02 1.16
C ALA A 33 17.35 6.53 1.51
N HIS A 34 17.41 7.61 2.28
CA HIS A 34 18.67 8.20 2.73
C HIS A 34 19.20 7.54 4.01
N GLU A 35 18.31 6.96 4.81
CA GLU A 35 18.64 6.26 6.05
C GLU A 35 17.89 4.93 6.12
N TYR A 36 18.54 3.90 6.64
CA TYR A 36 17.92 2.60 6.87
C TYR A 36 17.00 2.69 8.09
N PRO A 37 15.70 2.35 7.96
CA PRO A 37 14.82 2.31 9.13
C PRO A 37 15.28 1.21 10.08
N GLY A 38 15.31 1.51 11.38
CA GLY A 38 15.56 0.50 12.41
C GLY A 38 14.54 -0.64 12.38
N SER A 39 14.90 -1.80 12.92
CA SER A 39 14.13 -3.05 12.86
C SER A 39 12.66 -2.87 13.26
N THR A 40 12.40 -2.08 14.31
CA THR A 40 11.05 -1.78 14.79
C THR A 40 10.19 -1.05 13.75
N ALA A 41 10.75 -0.06 13.07
CA ALA A 41 10.04 0.70 12.04
C ALA A 41 9.73 -0.15 10.80
N LEU A 42 10.60 -1.12 10.50
CA LEU A 42 10.38 -2.10 9.43
C LEU A 42 9.19 -3.01 9.75
N TYR A 43 9.15 -3.62 10.94
CA TYR A 43 8.04 -4.50 11.34
C TYR A 43 6.71 -3.75 11.44
N LEU A 44 6.72 -2.54 12.01
CA LEU A 44 5.51 -1.71 12.07
C LEU A 44 5.01 -1.37 10.67
N GLY A 45 5.91 -1.03 9.75
CA GLY A 45 5.55 -0.76 8.36
C GLY A 45 4.99 -1.98 7.64
N MET A 46 5.52 -3.18 7.88
CA MET A 46 4.95 -4.43 7.36
C MET A 46 3.53 -4.68 7.90
N ALA A 47 3.33 -4.48 9.21
CA ALA A 47 2.02 -4.64 9.83
C ALA A 47 0.98 -3.66 9.24
N VAL A 48 1.37 -2.40 9.02
CA VAL A 48 0.51 -1.39 8.38
C VAL A 48 0.17 -1.77 6.94
N ASP A 49 1.15 -2.20 6.15
CA ASP A 49 0.91 -2.62 4.76
C ASP A 49 -0.06 -3.82 4.71
N LEU A 50 0.14 -4.82 5.57
CA LEU A 50 -0.74 -5.98 5.67
C LEU A 50 -2.16 -5.59 6.08
N LEU A 51 -2.30 -4.71 7.08
CA LEU A 51 -3.59 -4.19 7.52
C LEU A 51 -4.30 -3.43 6.39
N ALA A 52 -3.57 -2.63 5.62
CA ALA A 52 -4.11 -1.87 4.50
C ALA A 52 -4.58 -2.80 3.36
N ILE A 53 -3.83 -3.87 3.06
CA ILE A 53 -4.25 -4.90 2.09
C ILE A 53 -5.54 -5.59 2.56
N ILE A 54 -5.59 -6.05 3.83
CA ILE A 54 -6.77 -6.71 4.39
C ILE A 54 -7.98 -5.76 4.37
N GLY A 55 -7.77 -4.49 4.76
CA GLY A 55 -8.78 -3.45 4.69
C GLY A 55 -9.32 -3.25 3.27
N LEU A 56 -8.44 -3.24 2.26
CA LEU A 56 -8.83 -3.10 0.86
C LEU A 56 -9.69 -4.27 0.40
N VAL A 57 -9.32 -5.50 0.77
CA VAL A 57 -10.11 -6.71 0.48
C VAL A 57 -11.47 -6.65 1.17
N GLY A 58 -11.54 -6.15 2.41
CA GLY A 58 -12.78 -5.98 3.16
C GLY A 58 -13.75 -4.97 2.54
N ILE A 59 -13.23 -3.92 1.89
CA ILE A 59 -14.04 -2.88 1.22
C ILE A 59 -14.18 -3.06 -0.29
N ARG A 60 -13.76 -4.22 -0.82
CA ARG A 60 -13.80 -4.59 -2.26
C ARG A 60 -15.10 -4.16 -2.97
N ALA A 61 -16.25 -4.34 -2.33
CA ALA A 61 -17.56 -4.06 -2.93
C ALA A 61 -17.79 -2.56 -3.22
N GLY A 62 -17.10 -1.67 -2.50
CA GLY A 62 -17.22 -0.22 -2.63
C GLY A 62 -16.13 0.44 -3.51
N VAL A 63 -15.25 -0.36 -4.13
CA VAL A 63 -14.13 0.15 -4.93
C VAL A 63 -14.32 -0.25 -6.40
N PRO A 64 -14.11 0.66 -7.38
CA PRO A 64 -14.09 0.31 -8.79
C PRO A 64 -13.10 -0.84 -9.06
N LYS A 65 -13.54 -1.86 -9.82
CA LYS A 65 -12.76 -3.10 -10.04
C LYS A 65 -11.32 -2.84 -10.51
N ALA A 66 -11.12 -1.91 -11.44
CA ALA A 66 -9.80 -1.54 -11.92
C ALA A 66 -8.93 -0.94 -10.80
N LEU A 67 -9.47 0.03 -10.06
CA LEU A 67 -8.77 0.68 -8.94
C LEU A 67 -8.43 -0.32 -7.83
N PHE A 68 -9.33 -1.26 -7.55
CA PHE A 68 -9.09 -2.34 -6.58
C PHE A 68 -7.87 -3.18 -6.96
N TRP A 69 -7.79 -3.65 -8.21
CA TRP A 69 -6.66 -4.46 -8.66
C TRP A 69 -5.34 -3.68 -8.66
N ILE A 70 -5.36 -2.42 -9.11
CA ILE A 70 -4.18 -1.56 -9.09
C ILE A 70 -3.69 -1.37 -7.64
N ALA A 71 -4.60 -1.03 -6.72
CA ALA A 71 -4.27 -0.82 -5.31
C ALA A 71 -3.81 -2.13 -4.63
N LEU A 72 -4.40 -3.27 -4.98
CA LEU A 72 -4.02 -4.57 -4.45
C LEU A 72 -2.62 -4.97 -4.90
N ILE A 73 -2.31 -4.85 -6.19
CA ILE A 73 -0.96 -5.09 -6.73
C ILE A 73 0.03 -4.14 -6.09
N ALA A 74 -0.34 -2.87 -5.89
CA ALA A 74 0.52 -1.90 -5.24
C ALA A 74 0.82 -2.24 -3.79
N GLY A 75 -0.19 -2.66 -3.01
CA GLY A 75 -0.03 -3.13 -1.64
C GLY A 75 0.83 -4.38 -1.54
N LEU A 76 0.62 -5.35 -2.43
CA LEU A 76 1.47 -6.55 -2.48
C LEU A 76 2.92 -6.21 -2.86
N GLY A 77 3.13 -5.28 -3.79
CA GLY A 77 4.45 -4.76 -4.14
C GLY A 77 5.14 -4.08 -2.96
N LEU A 78 4.42 -3.24 -2.22
CA LEU A 78 4.90 -2.60 -0.98
C LEU A 78 5.36 -3.62 0.06
N PHE A 79 4.50 -4.61 0.31
CA PHE A 79 4.77 -5.66 1.28
C PHE A 79 5.98 -6.51 0.85
N ALA A 80 6.06 -6.89 -0.43
CA ALA A 80 7.18 -7.63 -0.99
C ALA A 80 8.50 -6.88 -0.86
N ILE A 81 8.53 -5.57 -1.15
CA ILE A 81 9.73 -4.73 -0.97
C ILE A 81 10.24 -4.80 0.47
N ARG A 82 9.34 -4.77 1.45
CA ARG A 82 9.74 -4.85 2.86
C ARG A 82 10.26 -6.24 3.22
N LEU A 83 9.72 -7.31 2.63
CA LEU A 83 10.18 -8.68 2.85
C LEU A 83 11.57 -8.94 2.25
N THR A 84 11.88 -8.36 1.08
CA THR A 84 13.10 -8.68 0.34
C THR A 84 14.31 -7.84 0.71
N SER A 85 14.13 -6.61 1.22
CA SER A 85 15.12 -5.76 1.93
C SER A 85 14.77 -4.27 1.74
N THR A 86 15.09 -3.44 2.73
CA THR A 86 15.11 -1.96 2.62
C THR A 86 16.18 -1.45 1.64
N ALA A 87 17.15 -2.31 1.31
CA ALA A 87 18.19 -2.12 0.30
C ALA A 87 17.79 -2.65 -1.08
N SER A 88 16.50 -2.89 -1.35
CA SER A 88 16.08 -3.48 -2.62
C SER A 88 16.62 -2.62 -3.77
N TRP A 89 17.51 -3.20 -4.58
CA TRP A 89 18.25 -2.65 -5.72
C TRP A 89 17.46 -1.81 -6.75
N TRP A 90 16.13 -1.73 -6.63
CA TRP A 90 15.25 -0.89 -7.46
C TRP A 90 14.89 0.47 -6.83
N THR A 91 15.10 0.70 -5.53
CA THR A 91 14.70 1.96 -4.88
C THR A 91 15.60 3.11 -5.33
N GLY A 92 15.01 4.14 -5.96
CA GLY A 92 15.75 5.30 -6.46
C GLY A 92 16.47 5.12 -7.80
N HIS A 93 16.67 3.88 -8.30
CA HIS A 93 17.35 3.63 -9.58
C HIS A 93 16.60 4.18 -10.80
N LEU A 94 15.26 4.29 -10.74
CA LEU A 94 14.45 4.85 -11.82
C LEU A 94 14.71 6.36 -12.00
N MET A 95 14.96 7.10 -10.93
CA MET A 95 15.36 8.51 -11.01
C MET A 95 16.80 8.70 -11.48
N TYR A 96 17.68 7.73 -11.24
CA TYR A 96 19.05 7.75 -11.80
C TYR A 96 19.10 7.40 -13.29
N SER A 97 18.11 6.68 -13.83
CA SER A 97 18.09 6.24 -15.23
C SER A 97 17.27 7.13 -16.16
N VAL A 98 16.44 8.02 -15.61
CA VAL A 98 15.66 9.03 -16.38
C VAL A 98 16.38 10.39 -16.44
N ARG A 99 17.52 10.53 -15.75
CA ARG A 99 18.37 11.73 -15.78
C ARG A 99 19.55 11.54 -16.72
#